data_AF-A0A8T0F2Q0-F1
#
_entry.id   AF-A0A8T0F2Q0-F1
#
_cell.length_a   1.000
_cell.length_b   1.000
_cell.length_c   1.000
_cell.angle_alpha   90.00
_cell.angle_beta   90.00
_cell.angle_gamma   90.00
#
_symmetry.space_group_name_H-M   'P 1'
#
loop_
_entity.id
_entity.type
_entity.pdbx_description
1 polymer ?
#
loop_
_entity_poly.entity_id
_entity_poly.type
_entity_poly.pdbx_seq_one_letter_code
_entity_poly.pdbx_strand_id
1 'polypeptide(L)'
;MGYEETHMHSLRINKRNFFISEIYSKERWRMTYEAQSQCSDSVPNSSEVILILTKNVPFHNFKIFAKVRRTDDGADRLNGVLIIRFQNMEEKKSSVKYVLSCDLKGQEMASEVFEIRDEHYKSLLSENDGFTFPGDVLIVRVKLIVLCRHDHKVHRNLAENKLQPAGENKNKVVKGKERRGESKAGSSIQNHKHKR
;
A
#
# COMPACT_ATOMS: atom_id res chain seq x y z
N MET A 1 27.44 4.95 17.03
CA MET A 1 26.15 5.28 16.39
C MET A 1 25.57 3.97 15.87
N GLY A 2 24.56 3.44 16.56
CA GLY A 2 23.96 2.14 16.23
C GLY A 2 22.97 2.30 15.09
N TYR A 3 23.12 1.49 14.04
CA TYR A 3 22.05 1.27 13.08
C TYR A 3 21.03 0.38 13.76
N GLU A 4 19.89 0.94 14.18
CA GLU A 4 18.73 0.12 14.52
C GLU A 4 18.26 -0.53 13.22
N GLU A 5 18.44 -1.85 13.09
CA GLU A 5 17.76 -2.66 12.10
C GLU A 5 16.26 -2.56 12.36
N THR A 6 15.59 -1.60 11.73
CA THR A 6 14.14 -1.62 11.63
C THR A 6 13.77 -2.85 10.81
N HIS A 7 13.35 -3.92 11.48
CA HIS A 7 12.83 -5.13 10.84
C HIS A 7 11.64 -4.75 9.96
N MET A 8 11.86 -4.61 8.66
CA MET A 8 10.79 -4.48 7.67
C MET A 8 10.09 -5.83 7.57
N HIS A 9 9.05 -6.02 8.38
CA HIS A 9 8.18 -7.17 8.26
C HIS A 9 7.39 -7.08 6.97
N SER A 10 7.52 -8.14 6.19
CA SER A 10 6.96 -8.30 4.85
C SER A 10 5.64 -9.05 4.90
N LEU A 11 4.66 -8.89 4.00
CA LEU A 11 4.42 -8.03 2.84
C LEU A 11 3.07 -8.57 2.34
N ARG A 12 1.94 -7.82 2.37
CA ARG A 12 0.79 -8.30 1.58
C ARG A 12 1.17 -8.21 0.10
N ILE A 13 1.32 -9.36 -0.55
CA ILE A 13 1.69 -9.44 -1.96
C ILE A 13 0.40 -9.54 -2.79
N ASN A 14 0.01 -8.43 -3.40
CA ASN A 14 -1.09 -8.39 -4.36
C ASN A 14 -0.59 -8.88 -5.71
N LYS A 15 -1.07 -10.05 -6.18
CA LYS A 15 -0.64 -10.68 -7.45
C LYS A 15 -1.80 -10.73 -8.42
N ARG A 16 -1.57 -10.34 -9.68
CA ARG A 16 -2.57 -10.42 -10.75
C ARG A 16 -1.92 -10.78 -12.09
N ASN A 17 -2.62 -11.56 -12.90
CA ASN A 17 -2.27 -11.79 -14.29
C ASN A 17 -3.28 -11.06 -15.18
N PHE A 18 -2.79 -10.44 -16.25
CA PHE A 18 -3.60 -9.80 -17.28
C PHE A 18 -3.35 -10.44 -18.62
N PHE A 19 -4.42 -10.84 -19.30
CA PHE A 19 -4.37 -11.50 -20.59
C PHE A 19 -4.64 -10.47 -21.68
N ILE A 20 -3.70 -10.34 -22.61
CA ILE A 20 -3.83 -9.47 -23.77
C ILE A 20 -3.93 -10.36 -24.99
N SER A 21 -5.16 -10.65 -25.42
CA SER A 21 -5.45 -11.36 -26.68
C SER A 21 -5.20 -10.47 -27.90
N GLU A 22 -5.05 -11.08 -29.06
CA GLU A 22 -4.87 -10.38 -30.35
C GLU A 22 -3.68 -9.40 -30.29
N ILE A 23 -2.61 -9.82 -29.63
CA ILE A 23 -1.49 -8.94 -29.31
C ILE A 23 -0.79 -8.45 -30.58
N TYR A 24 -0.83 -9.17 -31.70
CA TYR A 24 -0.27 -8.71 -32.98
C TYR A 24 -0.99 -7.50 -33.56
N SER A 25 -2.32 -7.42 -33.45
CA SER A 25 -3.12 -6.33 -34.02
C SER A 25 -3.36 -5.19 -33.02
N LYS A 26 -3.20 -5.43 -31.71
CA LYS A 26 -3.54 -4.48 -30.65
C LYS A 26 -2.46 -3.44 -30.38
N GLU A 27 -2.53 -2.28 -31.03
CA GLU A 27 -1.58 -1.17 -30.84
C GLU A 27 -1.57 -0.61 -29.41
N ARG A 28 -2.72 -0.60 -28.74
CA ARG A 28 -2.85 -0.07 -27.38
C ARG A 28 -3.74 -0.96 -26.52
N TRP A 29 -3.31 -1.17 -25.29
CA TRP A 29 -4.06 -1.86 -24.26
C TRP A 29 -3.94 -1.13 -22.92
N ARG A 30 -5.01 -1.13 -22.12
CA ARG A 30 -5.01 -0.51 -20.79
C ARG A 30 -5.75 -1.42 -19.81
N MET A 31 -5.26 -1.45 -18.58
CA MET A 31 -5.90 -2.10 -17.46
C MET A 31 -5.69 -1.30 -16.17
N THR A 32 -6.69 -1.36 -15.30
CA THR A 32 -6.67 -0.84 -13.94
C THR A 32 -6.99 -2.00 -13.00
N TYR A 33 -6.30 -2.11 -11.88
CA TYR A 33 -6.75 -2.95 -10.77
C TYR A 33 -6.53 -2.27 -9.42
N GLU A 34 -7.45 -2.51 -8.50
CA GLU A 34 -7.36 -2.02 -7.13
C GLU A 34 -6.66 -3.06 -6.25
N ALA A 35 -5.71 -2.58 -5.45
CA ALA A 35 -5.00 -3.33 -4.44
C ALA A 35 -5.36 -2.77 -3.07
N GLN A 36 -5.70 -3.67 -2.15
CA GLN A 36 -5.81 -3.33 -0.74
C GLN A 36 -4.70 -4.04 0.03
N SER A 37 -4.09 -3.31 0.94
CA SER A 37 -3.02 -3.80 1.81
C SER A 37 -3.25 -3.29 3.21
N GLN A 38 -3.21 -4.17 4.20
CA GLN A 38 -3.35 -3.82 5.59
C GLN A 38 -2.31 -4.61 6.37
N CYS A 39 -1.53 -3.93 7.20
CA CYS A 39 -0.74 -4.55 8.25
C CYS A 39 -1.53 -4.55 9.56
N SER A 40 -1.26 -5.54 10.42
CA SER A 40 -2.11 -5.89 11.57
C SER A 40 -2.46 -4.69 12.47
N ASP A 41 -1.52 -3.75 12.62
CA ASP A 41 -1.66 -2.57 13.49
C ASP A 41 -1.75 -1.24 12.71
N SER A 42 -2.05 -1.30 11.41
CA SER A 42 -2.12 -0.13 10.52
C SER A 42 -3.51 0.04 9.91
N VAL A 43 -3.85 1.29 9.57
CA VAL A 43 -5.04 1.60 8.77
C VAL A 43 -4.92 0.90 7.41
N PRO A 44 -6.00 0.31 6.86
CA PRO A 44 -5.99 -0.25 5.51
C PRO A 44 -5.53 0.79 4.48
N ASN A 45 -4.55 0.40 3.66
CA ASN A 45 -4.11 1.17 2.52
C ASN A 45 -4.79 0.64 1.25
N SER A 46 -5.19 1.53 0.37
CA SER A 46 -5.74 1.24 -0.94
C SER A 46 -4.93 1.94 -2.02
N SER A 47 -4.69 1.23 -3.11
CA SER A 47 -3.96 1.75 -4.26
C SER A 47 -4.54 1.21 -5.55
N GLU A 48 -4.48 2.02 -6.58
CA GLU A 48 -4.79 1.64 -7.95
C GLU A 48 -3.48 1.42 -8.70
N VAL A 49 -3.38 0.28 -9.37
CA VAL A 49 -2.32 0.01 -10.33
C VAL A 49 -2.88 0.09 -11.73
N ILE A 50 -2.26 0.93 -12.55
CA ILE A 50 -2.66 1.16 -13.93
C ILE A 50 -1.52 0.73 -14.83
N LEU A 51 -1.81 -0.15 -15.79
CA LEU A 51 -0.88 -0.54 -16.84
C LEU A 51 -1.43 -0.11 -18.18
N ILE A 52 -0.58 0.49 -19.00
CA ILE A 52 -0.88 0.80 -20.40
C ILE A 52 0.24 0.21 -21.25
N LEU A 53 -0.10 -0.66 -22.18
CA LEU A 53 0.81 -1.16 -23.21
C LEU A 53 0.56 -0.39 -24.50
N THR A 54 1.62 0.07 -25.15
CA THR A 54 1.56 0.67 -26.49
C THR A 54 2.64 0.05 -27.37
N LYS A 55 2.30 -0.23 -28.61
CA LYS A 55 3.22 -0.81 -29.60
C LYS A 55 2.93 -0.23 -30.99
N ASN A 56 3.88 -0.42 -31.89
CA ASN A 56 3.67 -0.23 -33.32
C ASN A 56 3.29 -1.58 -33.98
N VAL A 57 2.89 -1.52 -35.25
CA VAL A 57 2.69 -2.70 -36.11
C VAL A 57 3.73 -2.63 -37.23
N PRO A 58 4.54 -3.68 -37.48
CA PRO A 58 4.53 -5.01 -36.84
C PRO A 58 4.96 -5.01 -35.36
N PHE A 59 4.59 -6.08 -34.62
CA PHE A 59 4.87 -6.23 -33.17
C PHE A 59 6.37 -6.38 -32.91
N HIS A 60 7.03 -5.24 -32.77
CA HIS A 60 8.42 -5.12 -32.34
C HIS A 60 8.50 -3.98 -31.35
N ASN A 61 9.34 -4.16 -30.32
CA ASN A 61 9.67 -3.17 -29.31
C ASN A 61 8.46 -2.35 -28.82
N PHE A 62 7.91 -2.70 -27.67
CA PHE A 62 6.74 -2.00 -27.14
C PHE A 62 7.05 -1.27 -25.83
N LYS A 63 6.13 -0.41 -25.40
CA LYS A 63 6.27 0.34 -24.14
C LYS A 63 5.20 -0.09 -23.16
N ILE A 64 5.57 -0.16 -21.88
CA ILE A 64 4.62 -0.26 -20.78
C ILE A 64 4.73 0.96 -19.90
N PHE A 65 3.63 1.69 -19.76
CA PHE A 65 3.46 2.74 -18.78
C PHE A 65 2.83 2.10 -17.54
N ALA A 66 3.58 2.08 -16.45
CA ALA A 66 3.11 1.59 -15.17
C ALA A 66 2.85 2.77 -14.23
N LYS A 67 1.73 2.73 -13.52
CA LYS A 67 1.40 3.72 -12.50
C LYS A 67 0.88 3.02 -11.24
N VAL A 68 1.27 3.53 -10.09
CA VAL A 68 0.70 3.18 -8.79
C VAL A 68 0.22 4.47 -8.14
N ARG A 69 -1.08 4.55 -7.84
CA ARG A 69 -1.72 5.71 -7.24
C ARG A 69 -2.36 5.31 -5.92
N ARG A 70 -2.18 6.09 -4.86
CA ARG A 70 -2.97 5.90 -3.64
C ARG A 70 -4.39 6.40 -3.82
N THR A 71 -5.34 5.67 -3.24
CA THR A 71 -6.77 5.98 -3.32
C THR A 71 -7.41 6.23 -1.96
N ASP A 72 -6.68 6.01 -0.87
CA ASP A 72 -7.10 6.34 0.49
C ASP A 72 -6.71 7.78 0.90
N ASP A 73 -6.86 8.09 2.18
CA ASP A 73 -6.67 9.41 2.78
C ASP A 73 -5.20 9.83 2.92
N GLY A 74 -4.24 8.92 2.76
CA GLY A 74 -2.86 9.34 2.71
C GLY A 74 -2.05 9.34 4.01
N ALA A 75 -2.64 8.94 5.14
CA ALA A 75 -2.10 9.29 6.46
C ALA A 75 -0.63 8.85 6.67
N ASP A 76 -0.35 7.57 6.48
CA ASP A 76 1.00 6.99 6.58
C ASP A 76 1.68 6.89 5.22
N ARG A 77 3.02 6.82 5.16
CA ARG A 77 3.72 6.59 3.88
C ARG A 77 3.56 5.13 3.41
N LEU A 78 3.11 4.96 2.17
CA LEU A 78 3.09 3.66 1.49
C LEU A 78 4.44 3.45 0.79
N ASN A 79 5.25 2.55 1.32
CA ASN A 79 6.47 2.08 0.67
C ASN A 79 6.17 0.78 -0.06
N GLY A 80 6.50 0.68 -1.33
CA GLY A 80 6.20 -0.52 -2.10
C GLY A 80 7.03 -0.66 -3.35
N VAL A 81 6.85 -1.83 -3.97
CA VAL A 81 7.48 -2.18 -5.24
C VAL A 81 6.46 -2.87 -6.12
N LEU A 82 6.26 -2.34 -7.31
CA LEU A 82 5.51 -2.98 -8.37
C LEU A 82 6.48 -3.76 -9.28
N ILE A 83 6.25 -5.06 -9.43
CA ILE A 83 7.03 -5.93 -10.30
C ILE A 83 6.14 -6.41 -11.44
N ILE A 84 6.58 -6.17 -12.67
CA ILE A 84 5.93 -6.59 -13.91
C ILE A 84 6.80 -7.64 -14.59
N ARG A 85 6.19 -8.73 -15.06
CA ARG A 85 6.87 -9.80 -15.80
C ARG A 85 5.95 -10.37 -16.87
N PHE A 86 6.51 -10.69 -18.04
CA PHE A 86 5.74 -11.32 -19.10
C PHE A 86 5.77 -12.84 -18.99
N GLN A 87 4.69 -13.46 -19.44
CA GLN A 87 4.60 -14.90 -19.62
C GLN A 87 3.73 -15.24 -20.83
N ASN A 88 3.92 -16.42 -21.42
CA ASN A 88 3.04 -16.97 -22.45
C ASN A 88 1.96 -17.88 -21.84
N MET A 89 1.11 -18.45 -22.69
CA MET A 89 0.04 -19.38 -22.28
C MET A 89 0.55 -20.71 -21.67
N GLU A 90 1.81 -21.07 -21.92
CA GLU A 90 2.49 -22.25 -21.37
C GLU A 90 3.19 -21.95 -20.03
N GLU A 91 2.93 -20.78 -19.45
CA GLU A 91 3.56 -20.28 -18.22
C GLU A 91 5.08 -20.03 -18.28
N LYS A 92 5.68 -20.10 -19.48
CA LYS A 92 7.06 -19.66 -19.72
C LYS A 92 7.15 -18.17 -19.43
N LYS A 93 8.16 -17.75 -18.66
CA LYS A 93 8.32 -16.36 -18.20
C LYS A 93 9.50 -15.69 -18.90
N SER A 94 9.37 -14.39 -19.17
CA SER A 94 10.51 -13.58 -19.63
C SER A 94 11.63 -13.63 -18.58
N SER A 95 12.89 -13.60 -19.02
CA SER A 95 14.04 -13.48 -18.12
C SER A 95 14.04 -12.14 -17.38
N VAL A 96 13.63 -11.08 -18.07
CA VAL A 96 13.59 -9.71 -17.57
C VAL A 96 12.36 -9.45 -16.70
N LYS A 97 12.55 -8.70 -15.62
CA LYS A 97 11.51 -8.13 -14.76
C LYS A 97 11.61 -6.61 -14.81
N TYR A 98 10.48 -5.93 -14.80
CA TYR A 98 10.41 -4.47 -14.73
C TYR A 98 9.90 -4.07 -13.37
N VAL A 99 10.55 -3.08 -12.76
CA VAL A 99 10.37 -2.75 -11.35
C VAL A 99 10.14 -1.27 -11.21
N LEU A 100 9.01 -0.90 -10.61
CA LEU A 100 8.70 0.46 -10.19
C LEU A 100 8.66 0.49 -8.66
N SER A 101 9.65 1.15 -8.05
CA SER A 101 9.65 1.44 -6.62
C SER A 101 8.75 2.64 -6.35
N CYS A 102 8.00 2.61 -5.25
CA CYS A 102 7.14 3.72 -4.85
C CYS A 102 7.28 4.02 -3.34
N ASP A 103 7.32 5.31 -3.02
CA ASP A 103 7.18 5.86 -1.67
C ASP A 103 6.16 6.98 -1.77
N LEU A 104 4.92 6.70 -1.38
CA LEU A 104 3.75 7.55 -1.63
C LEU A 104 3.13 8.04 -0.31
N LYS A 105 2.89 9.34 -0.19
CA LYS A 105 2.11 9.96 0.89
C LYS A 105 0.87 10.66 0.33
N GLY A 106 -0.21 10.79 1.09
CA GLY A 106 -1.39 11.45 0.53
C GLY A 106 -2.01 10.64 -0.62
N GLN A 107 -2.52 11.36 -1.62
CA GLN A 107 -3.05 10.82 -2.87
C GLN A 107 -2.02 10.86 -4.01
N GLU A 108 -0.74 10.71 -3.67
CA GLU A 108 0.36 10.73 -4.63
C GLU A 108 0.34 9.53 -5.60
N MET A 109 1.14 9.66 -6.66
CA MET A 109 1.30 8.68 -7.72
C MET A 109 2.77 8.49 -8.06
N ALA A 110 3.18 7.24 -8.24
CA ALA A 110 4.44 6.88 -8.87
C ALA A 110 4.16 6.35 -10.28
N SER A 111 5.05 6.65 -11.21
CA SER A 111 4.92 6.16 -12.58
C SER A 111 6.27 5.96 -13.26
N GLU A 112 6.32 4.98 -14.15
CA GLU A 112 7.49 4.73 -14.98
C GLU A 112 7.10 4.17 -16.35
N VAL A 113 7.95 4.40 -17.34
CA VAL A 113 7.81 3.89 -18.70
C VAL A 113 8.93 2.90 -18.96
N PHE A 114 8.57 1.65 -19.22
CA PHE A 114 9.50 0.59 -19.55
C PHE A 114 9.50 0.35 -21.05
N GLU A 115 10.68 0.49 -21.67
CA GLU A 115 10.90 0.05 -23.05
C GLU A 115 11.19 -1.44 -23.07
N ILE A 116 10.33 -2.17 -23.77
CA ILE A 116 10.39 -3.63 -23.87
C ILE A 116 11.00 -3.97 -25.22
N ARG A 117 12.27 -4.36 -25.19
CA ARG A 117 13.00 -4.76 -26.40
C ARG A 117 12.66 -6.17 -26.82
N ASP A 118 12.83 -6.49 -28.09
CA ASP A 118 12.53 -7.82 -28.62
C ASP A 118 13.23 -8.93 -27.84
N GLU A 119 14.53 -8.77 -27.50
CA GLU A 119 15.25 -9.77 -26.70
C GLU A 119 14.63 -10.06 -25.33
N HIS A 120 13.84 -9.14 -24.76
CA HIS A 120 13.22 -9.33 -23.45
C HIS A 120 12.04 -10.31 -23.49
N TYR A 121 11.41 -10.50 -24.65
CA TYR A 121 10.23 -11.36 -24.80
C TYR A 121 10.36 -12.44 -25.88
N LYS A 122 11.41 -12.43 -26.72
CA LYS A 122 11.67 -13.46 -27.74
C LYS A 122 11.55 -14.89 -27.20
N SER A 123 12.01 -15.13 -25.96
CA SER A 123 11.91 -16.45 -25.33
C SER A 123 10.48 -16.93 -25.12
N LEU A 124 9.47 -16.07 -25.20
CA LEU A 124 8.05 -16.39 -25.02
C LEU A 124 7.34 -16.80 -26.31
N LEU A 125 7.99 -16.59 -27.46
CA LEU A 125 7.46 -16.90 -28.77
C LEU A 125 7.56 -18.40 -29.07
N SER A 126 6.70 -18.89 -29.96
CA SER A 126 6.73 -20.25 -30.47
C SER A 126 8.05 -20.56 -31.18
N GLU A 127 8.58 -21.76 -31.04
CA GLU A 127 9.85 -22.17 -31.67
C GLU A 127 9.69 -22.41 -33.19
N ASN A 128 8.50 -22.82 -33.63
CA ASN A 128 8.24 -23.22 -35.02
C ASN A 128 8.29 -22.06 -36.01
N ASP A 129 7.91 -20.86 -35.56
CA ASP A 129 7.95 -19.66 -36.37
C ASP A 129 8.79 -18.55 -35.72
N GLY A 130 9.07 -18.57 -34.40
CA GLY A 130 9.90 -17.55 -33.75
C GLY A 130 9.31 -16.13 -33.77
N PHE A 131 8.10 -15.99 -34.33
CA PHE A 131 7.47 -14.72 -34.62
C PHE A 131 6.13 -14.56 -33.91
N THR A 132 5.50 -15.64 -33.42
CA THR A 132 4.16 -15.60 -32.80
C THR A 132 4.15 -15.94 -31.30
N PHE A 133 3.40 -15.19 -30.50
CA PHE A 133 3.02 -15.62 -29.15
C PHE A 133 2.02 -16.78 -29.24
N PRO A 134 2.19 -17.86 -28.46
CA PRO A 134 1.23 -18.95 -28.43
C PRO A 134 -0.21 -18.46 -28.18
N GLY A 135 -1.11 -18.77 -29.12
CA GLY A 135 -2.50 -18.36 -29.09
C GLY A 135 -2.75 -16.87 -29.33
N ASP A 136 -1.77 -16.11 -29.81
CA ASP A 136 -1.82 -14.64 -29.95
C ASP A 136 -2.18 -13.94 -28.62
N VAL A 137 -1.65 -14.48 -27.52
CA VAL A 137 -1.89 -13.95 -26.17
C VAL A 137 -0.56 -13.65 -25.48
N LEU A 138 -0.41 -12.40 -25.06
CA LEU A 138 0.62 -11.99 -24.11
C LEU A 138 0.01 -11.89 -22.70
N ILE A 139 0.61 -12.55 -21.72
CA ILE A 139 0.19 -12.43 -20.33
C ILE A 139 1.15 -11.52 -19.57
N VAL A 140 0.61 -10.45 -18.98
CA VAL A 140 1.35 -9.52 -18.13
C VAL A 140 1.06 -9.86 -16.67
N ARG A 141 2.05 -10.40 -15.98
CA ARG A 141 1.98 -10.71 -14.55
C ARG A 141 2.48 -9.54 -13.73
N VAL A 142 1.69 -9.13 -12.76
CA VAL A 142 1.96 -8.00 -11.89
C VAL A 142 1.97 -8.46 -10.43
N LYS A 143 2.91 -7.94 -9.66
CA LYS A 143 2.98 -8.12 -8.22
C LYS A 143 3.24 -6.78 -7.56
N LEU A 144 2.29 -6.29 -6.77
CA LEU A 144 2.52 -5.16 -5.88
C LEU A 144 2.86 -5.69 -4.49
N ILE A 145 4.00 -5.24 -3.98
CA ILE A 145 4.61 -5.64 -2.74
C ILE A 145 4.65 -4.39 -1.85
N VAL A 146 3.80 -4.31 -0.83
CA VAL A 146 3.71 -3.15 0.08
C VAL A 146 4.41 -3.43 1.40
N LEU A 147 5.49 -2.70 1.67
CA LEU A 147 6.32 -2.79 2.87
C LEU A 147 5.67 -2.01 4.01
N CYS A 148 5.56 -2.65 5.17
CA CYS A 148 5.14 -1.99 6.40
C CYS A 148 6.34 -1.69 7.29
N ARG A 149 6.38 -0.47 7.81
CA ARG A 149 7.28 -0.11 8.92
C ARG A 149 6.45 -0.13 10.20
N HIS A 150 6.79 -1.02 11.12
CA HIS A 150 6.31 -0.92 12.49
C HIS A 150 7.36 -0.14 13.26
N ASP A 151 7.06 1.11 13.60
CA ASP A 151 7.86 1.79 14.62
C ASP A 151 7.55 1.08 15.96
N HIS A 152 8.51 0.34 16.51
CA HIS A 152 8.44 -0.20 17.86
C HIS A 152 8.52 0.93 18.92
N LYS A 153 7.60 1.90 18.86
CA LYS A 153 7.48 2.98 19.85
C LYS A 153 6.35 2.75 20.86
N VAL A 154 5.82 1.53 20.95
CA VAL A 154 4.77 1.18 21.91
C VAL A 154 5.24 0.02 22.79
N HIS A 155 6.26 0.24 23.63
CA HIS A 155 6.44 -0.53 24.87
C HIS A 155 7.27 0.17 25.97
N ARG A 156 7.71 1.43 25.79
CA ARG A 156 8.41 2.15 26.89
C ARG A 156 7.51 2.82 27.93
N ASN A 157 6.24 3.08 27.63
CA ASN A 157 5.36 3.82 28.56
C ASN A 157 4.58 2.94 29.57
N LEU A 158 4.83 1.63 29.62
CA LEU A 158 4.20 0.72 30.59
C LEU A 158 5.14 0.22 31.70
N ALA A 159 6.45 0.46 31.58
CA ALA A 159 7.42 0.07 32.61
C ALA A 159 7.72 1.17 33.65
N GLU A 160 7.42 2.44 33.35
CA GLU A 160 7.74 3.56 34.27
C GLU A 160 6.63 3.88 35.30
N ASN A 161 5.47 3.24 35.24
CA ASN A 161 4.38 3.43 36.22
C ASN A 161 4.29 2.35 37.32
N LYS A 162 5.32 1.52 37.49
CA LYS A 162 5.38 0.49 38.56
C LYS A 162 6.63 0.56 39.44
N LEU A 163 7.11 1.76 39.77
CA LEU A 163 8.07 1.95 40.86
C LEU A 163 7.73 3.23 41.64
N GLN A 164 6.66 3.18 42.43
CA GLN A 164 6.59 3.95 43.67
C GLN A 164 6.59 2.95 44.84
N PRO A 165 7.60 2.98 45.73
CA PRO A 165 7.54 2.18 46.93
C PRO A 165 6.48 2.76 47.89
N ALA A 166 5.70 1.86 48.46
CA ALA A 166 4.84 2.13 49.60
C ALA A 166 5.70 2.64 50.78
N GLY A 167 5.60 3.92 51.08
CA GLY A 167 6.16 4.55 52.27
C GLY A 167 5.04 4.91 53.23
N GLU A 168 4.97 4.18 54.34
CA GLU A 168 4.13 4.46 55.50
C GLU A 168 4.36 5.89 56.02
N ASN A 169 3.29 6.58 56.46
CA ASN A 169 3.43 7.40 57.65
C ASN A 169 2.11 7.57 58.43
N LYS A 170 2.22 7.34 59.74
CA LYS A 170 1.15 7.31 60.73
C LYS A 170 0.80 8.72 61.25
N ASN A 171 -0.49 8.93 61.48
CA ASN A 171 -1.14 9.80 62.48
C ASN A 171 -0.64 11.24 62.73
N LYS A 172 -1.56 12.21 62.57
CA LYS A 172 -1.96 13.07 63.70
C LYS A 172 -3.32 13.76 63.47
N VAL A 173 -4.21 13.51 64.43
CA VAL A 173 -5.46 14.22 64.70
C VAL A 173 -5.17 15.67 65.07
N VAL A 174 -5.88 16.63 64.47
CA VAL A 174 -6.22 17.92 65.12
C VAL A 174 -7.65 18.30 64.76
N LYS A 175 -8.48 18.47 65.80
CA LYS A 175 -9.82 19.07 65.79
C LYS A 175 -9.74 20.58 65.57
N GLY A 176 -10.72 21.13 64.83
CA GLY A 176 -11.08 22.56 64.86
C GLY A 176 -12.16 22.86 63.81
N LYS A 177 -13.45 22.69 64.12
CA LYS A 177 -14.42 23.73 64.55
C LYS A 177 -14.77 24.80 63.49
N GLU A 178 -16.04 24.76 63.05
CA GLU A 178 -16.96 25.89 62.70
C GLU A 178 -16.52 26.86 61.56
N ARG A 179 -17.35 27.37 60.63
CA ARG A 179 -18.81 27.66 60.56
C ARG A 179 -19.19 28.09 59.12
N ARG A 180 -20.45 27.79 58.76
CA ARG A 180 -21.49 28.57 58.01
C ARG A 180 -21.17 29.43 56.76
N GLY A 181 -22.09 29.32 55.80
CA GLY A 181 -22.46 30.36 54.81
C GLY A 181 -22.91 29.73 53.48
N GLU A 182 -24.09 29.11 53.39
CA GLU A 182 -25.38 29.70 52.91
C GLU A 182 -25.42 30.19 51.44
N SER A 183 -26.42 29.62 50.72
CA SER A 183 -27.25 30.24 49.66
C SER A 183 -26.59 30.56 48.31
N LYS A 184 -27.17 30.40 47.12
CA LYS A 184 -28.55 30.18 46.58
C LYS A 184 -28.35 29.89 45.06
N ALA A 185 -29.02 28.90 44.47
CA ALA A 185 -30.26 29.00 43.67
C ALA A 185 -30.13 29.59 42.24
N GLY A 186 -30.80 28.93 41.28
CA GLY A 186 -31.19 29.47 39.96
C GLY A 186 -30.61 28.66 38.78
N SER A 187 -31.25 27.59 38.30
CA SER A 187 -32.48 27.49 37.48
C SER A 187 -32.26 27.55 35.96
N SER A 188 -32.80 26.53 35.32
CA SER A 188 -32.88 26.15 33.90
C SER A 188 -33.57 27.13 32.95
N ILE A 189 -33.20 27.10 31.66
CA ILE A 189 -34.06 27.35 30.48
C ILE A 189 -33.49 26.47 29.33
N GLN A 190 -34.09 25.31 29.02
CA GLN A 190 -35.15 25.03 28.02
C GLN A 190 -34.73 25.13 26.53
N ASN A 191 -34.73 23.95 25.90
CA ASN A 191 -34.59 23.68 24.47
C ASN A 191 -35.83 24.11 23.69
N HIS A 192 -35.64 24.81 22.57
CA HIS A 192 -36.68 25.04 21.58
C HIS A 192 -36.62 23.98 20.46
N LYS A 193 -37.75 23.27 20.30
CA LYS A 193 -38.10 22.46 19.13
C LYS A 193 -38.34 23.35 17.90
N HIS A 194 -37.88 22.91 16.73
CA HIS A 194 -38.60 23.16 15.48
C HIS A 194 -38.79 21.85 14.70
N LYS A 195 -40.06 21.63 14.35
CA LYS A 195 -40.63 20.49 13.64
C LYS A 195 -40.66 20.85 12.15
N ARG A 196 -40.44 19.88 11.27
CA ARG A 196 -41.09 19.82 9.96
C ARG A 196 -42.20 18.79 10.04
#